data_AF-A0A1G4TYI6-F1
#
_entry.id   AF-A0A1G4TYI6-F1
#
_cell.length_a   1.000
_cell.length_b   1.000
_cell.length_c   1.000
_cell.angle_alpha   90.00
_cell.angle_beta   90.00
_cell.angle_gamma   90.00
#
_symmetry.space_group_name_H-M   'P 1'
#
loop_
_entity.id
_entity.type
_entity.pdbx_description
1 polymer ?
#
loop_
_entity_poly.entity_id
_entity_poly.type
_entity_poly.pdbx_seq_one_letter_code
_entity_poly.pdbx_strand_id
1 'polypeptide(L)'
;MRGIKILNMKHKYKIIVLLLAGITAIYTSCHKLNMAPTNQSTVSKKEASVQIAQSLVGIFNPENGGFDFKSGLSMPTDLSLNKKGKIKVQSVDPQPQCGAKMDTTIAFNLDQSDTSKIDIWAKVKYELTCTNGVPSGVTANDSLNMTMAGSGFTMVLKMGENLILRSLNPGVEHAQYSFDGPVNYYARVNYTKPTTDQPNVEGTFNYNFKSIVVDPTKDPDFILSGSAAFSSKGSIGKNVWNYKGTITFLGGHKAKITIDGTVYTADLMTGEVN
;
A
#
# COMPACT_ATOMS: atom_id res chain seq x y z
N MET A 1 -33.42 45.02 -63.71
CA MET A 1 -33.17 43.57 -63.53
C MET A 1 -31.94 43.39 -62.66
N ARG A 2 -32.03 42.53 -61.62
CA ARG A 2 -30.93 41.93 -60.81
C ARG A 2 -29.92 42.96 -60.23
N GLY A 3 -29.97 43.38 -58.98
CA GLY A 3 -30.14 42.59 -57.76
C GLY A 3 -28.79 42.03 -57.32
N ILE A 4 -28.00 42.79 -56.56
CA ILE A 4 -26.91 42.25 -55.72
C ILE A 4 -26.96 42.95 -54.36
N LYS A 5 -26.96 42.11 -53.34
CA LYS A 5 -27.37 42.31 -51.96
C LYS A 5 -26.19 42.83 -51.15
N ILE A 6 -26.36 43.96 -50.46
CA ILE A 6 -25.40 44.52 -49.51
C ILE A 6 -25.36 43.60 -48.28
N LEU A 7 -24.20 43.01 -47.99
CA LEU A 7 -23.97 42.23 -46.78
C LEU A 7 -23.65 43.18 -45.62
N ASN A 8 -24.57 43.18 -44.65
CA ASN A 8 -24.54 43.92 -43.40
C ASN A 8 -23.31 43.57 -42.54
N MET A 9 -22.49 44.57 -42.24
CA MET A 9 -21.58 44.57 -41.10
C MET A 9 -22.35 45.01 -39.85
N LYS A 10 -22.47 44.14 -38.84
CA LYS A 10 -22.73 44.57 -37.45
C LYS A 10 -21.82 43.81 -36.51
N HIS A 11 -20.64 44.38 -36.30
CA HIS A 11 -19.83 44.13 -35.12
C HIS A 11 -20.59 44.59 -33.86
N LYS A 12 -20.79 43.68 -32.92
CA LYS A 12 -20.93 44.03 -31.51
C LYS A 12 -19.72 43.46 -30.78
N TYR A 13 -18.72 44.31 -30.60
CA TYR A 13 -17.66 44.11 -29.65
C TYR A 13 -18.26 44.22 -28.24
N LYS A 14 -18.16 43.15 -27.45
CA LYS A 14 -17.94 43.29 -26.01
C LYS A 14 -16.56 42.74 -25.73
N ILE A 15 -15.63 43.68 -25.69
CA ILE A 15 -14.32 43.55 -25.07
C ILE A 15 -14.55 43.41 -23.56
N ILE A 16 -13.84 42.46 -22.95
CA ILE A 16 -13.11 42.48 -21.67
C ILE A 16 -12.70 41.00 -21.47
N VAL A 17 -11.53 40.59 -21.95
CA VAL A 17 -10.21 40.69 -21.28
C VAL A 17 -10.20 39.95 -19.95
N LEU A 18 -9.70 38.71 -19.95
CA LEU A 18 -8.38 38.44 -19.36
C LEU A 18 -7.84 37.09 -19.85
N LEU A 19 -6.70 37.16 -20.51
CA LEU A 19 -5.77 36.04 -20.65
C LEU A 19 -5.36 35.56 -19.25
N LEU A 20 -5.24 34.26 -19.06
CA LEU A 20 -3.97 33.68 -18.62
C LEU A 20 -3.92 32.22 -19.09
N ALA A 21 -3.11 31.98 -20.12
CA ALA A 21 -2.51 30.68 -20.32
C ALA A 21 -1.53 30.44 -19.16
N GLY A 22 -1.48 29.20 -18.67
CA GLY A 22 -0.47 28.74 -17.72
C GLY A 22 -1.00 28.53 -16.30
N ILE A 23 -1.32 27.28 -15.97
CA ILE A 23 -0.40 26.34 -15.30
C ILE A 23 -1.18 25.02 -15.16
N THR A 24 -1.08 24.18 -16.18
CA THR A 24 -1.26 22.73 -16.00
C THR A 24 0.01 22.19 -15.34
N ALA A 25 0.07 22.21 -14.01
CA ALA A 25 1.04 21.44 -13.21
C ALA A 25 0.70 21.57 -11.73
N ILE A 26 -0.40 20.94 -11.28
CA ILE A 26 -0.57 20.70 -9.84
C ILE A 26 0.28 19.46 -9.51
N TYR A 27 1.54 19.77 -9.24
CA TYR A 27 2.38 19.17 -8.21
C TYR A 27 2.39 17.62 -8.13
N THR A 28 3.06 17.00 -9.10
CA THR A 28 3.77 15.75 -8.81
C THR A 28 5.01 16.11 -7.98
N SER A 29 4.88 16.26 -6.66
CA SER A 29 6.05 16.16 -5.76
C SER A 29 6.42 14.70 -5.56
N CYS A 30 6.75 14.03 -6.65
CA CYS A 30 7.74 12.97 -6.63
C CYS A 30 8.93 13.56 -7.35
N HIS A 31 10.08 13.65 -6.69
CA HIS A 31 11.34 13.73 -7.40
C HIS A 31 11.31 12.66 -8.50
N LYS A 32 11.22 13.09 -9.76
CA LYS A 32 11.51 12.22 -10.89
C LYS A 32 12.98 11.90 -10.78
N LEU A 33 13.29 10.75 -10.18
CA LEU A 33 14.55 10.07 -10.41
C LEU A 33 14.62 9.87 -11.93
N ASN A 34 15.50 10.65 -12.57
CA ASN A 34 15.86 10.45 -13.96
C ASN A 34 16.59 9.11 -14.07
N MET A 35 15.82 8.04 -14.18
CA MET A 35 16.33 6.74 -14.62
C MET A 35 15.89 6.58 -16.06
N ALA A 36 16.87 6.42 -16.96
CA ALA A 36 16.63 6.09 -18.35
C ALA A 36 15.68 4.87 -18.43
N PRO A 37 14.66 4.89 -19.32
CA PRO A 37 13.73 3.79 -19.46
C PRO A 37 14.43 2.62 -20.16
N THR A 38 15.14 1.80 -19.40
CA THR A 38 15.39 0.42 -19.82
C THR A 38 14.14 -0.36 -19.43
N ASN A 39 13.17 -0.41 -20.35
CA ASN A 39 11.92 -1.18 -20.19
C ASN A 39 12.15 -2.70 -20.15
N GLN A 40 13.41 -3.16 -20.12
CA GLN A 40 13.76 -4.57 -20.16
C GLN A 40 14.13 -5.05 -18.75
N SER A 41 13.21 -5.80 -18.15
CA SER A 41 13.48 -6.57 -16.93
C SER A 41 14.59 -7.58 -17.21
N THR A 42 15.64 -7.58 -16.37
CA THR A 42 16.71 -8.58 -16.40
C THR A 42 16.55 -9.62 -15.30
N VAL A 43 15.86 -9.29 -14.21
CA VAL A 43 15.38 -10.26 -13.22
C VAL A 43 14.25 -11.08 -13.82
N SER A 44 14.24 -12.39 -13.58
CA SER A 44 13.19 -13.27 -14.09
C SER A 44 11.83 -12.97 -13.44
N LYS A 45 10.74 -13.35 -14.13
CA LYS A 45 9.38 -13.26 -13.56
C LYS A 45 9.22 -14.05 -12.26
N LYS A 46 9.93 -15.19 -12.13
CA LYS A 46 9.90 -16.00 -10.90
C LYS A 46 10.56 -15.27 -9.74
N GLU A 47 11.76 -14.73 -9.92
CA GLU A 47 12.46 -13.95 -8.90
C GLU A 47 11.68 -12.69 -8.51
N ALA A 48 11.11 -11.97 -9.49
CA ALA A 48 10.25 -10.83 -9.21
C ALA A 48 8.98 -11.25 -8.44
N SER A 49 8.43 -12.43 -8.71
CA SER A 49 7.28 -12.98 -7.97
C SER A 49 7.62 -13.28 -6.51
N VAL A 50 8.86 -13.71 -6.20
CA VAL A 50 9.34 -13.85 -4.82
C VAL A 50 9.33 -12.50 -4.11
N GLN A 51 9.82 -11.45 -4.77
CA GLN A 51 9.81 -10.09 -4.21
C GLN A 51 8.38 -9.57 -3.97
N ILE A 52 7.46 -9.86 -4.90
CA ILE A 52 6.04 -9.54 -4.75
C ILE A 52 5.45 -10.29 -3.55
N ALA A 53 5.69 -11.61 -3.43
CA ALA A 53 5.21 -12.43 -2.33
C ALA A 53 5.74 -11.93 -0.97
N GLN A 54 7.03 -11.64 -0.87
CA GLN A 54 7.65 -11.06 0.34
C GLN A 54 7.05 -9.71 0.73
N SER A 55 6.71 -8.84 -0.24
CA SER A 55 6.02 -7.59 0.08
C SER A 55 4.59 -7.80 0.59
N LEU A 56 3.87 -8.82 0.10
CA LEU A 56 2.54 -9.18 0.60
C LEU A 56 2.62 -9.76 2.03
N VAL A 57 3.63 -10.59 2.32
CA VAL A 57 3.94 -11.02 3.70
C VAL A 57 4.17 -9.78 4.58
N GLY A 58 4.91 -8.79 4.06
CA GLY A 58 5.12 -7.49 4.70
C GLY A 58 3.82 -6.78 5.06
N ILE A 59 2.93 -6.62 4.08
CA ILE A 59 1.65 -5.90 4.21
C ILE A 59 0.67 -6.62 5.13
N PHE A 60 0.57 -7.95 5.04
CA PHE A 60 -0.43 -8.72 5.81
C PHE A 60 0.03 -9.12 7.20
N ASN A 61 1.28 -8.85 7.55
CA ASN A 61 1.78 -9.05 8.90
C ASN A 61 1.74 -7.71 9.68
N PRO A 62 0.79 -7.53 10.63
CA PRO A 62 0.67 -6.29 11.39
C PRO A 62 1.90 -5.97 12.24
N GLU A 63 2.79 -6.95 12.50
CA GLU A 63 4.04 -6.74 13.22
C GLU A 63 5.08 -5.92 12.43
N ASN A 64 4.88 -5.76 11.11
CA ASN A 64 5.67 -4.89 10.26
C ASN A 64 5.12 -3.45 10.21
N GLY A 65 4.08 -3.17 10.99
CA GLY A 65 3.31 -1.93 10.95
C GLY A 65 2.32 -1.90 9.79
N GLY A 66 1.33 -1.00 9.89
CA GLY A 66 0.22 -0.90 8.92
C GLY A 66 -1.13 -1.29 9.49
N PHE A 67 -2.12 -1.37 8.61
CA PHE A 67 -3.47 -1.79 8.95
C PHE A 67 -3.49 -3.26 9.43
N ASP A 68 -4.07 -3.52 10.61
CA ASP A 68 -4.27 -4.89 11.10
C ASP A 68 -5.57 -5.48 10.56
N PHE A 69 -5.44 -6.29 9.50
CA PHE A 69 -6.55 -6.99 8.86
C PHE A 69 -7.26 -8.00 9.78
N LYS A 70 -6.65 -8.43 10.89
CA LYS A 70 -7.28 -9.33 11.88
C LYS A 70 -8.14 -8.58 12.88
N SER A 71 -7.83 -7.31 13.16
CA SER A 71 -8.59 -6.46 14.09
C SER A 71 -9.97 -6.05 13.56
N GLY A 72 -10.25 -6.30 12.27
CA GLY A 72 -11.57 -6.10 11.67
C GLY A 72 -11.99 -4.63 11.67
N LEU A 73 -13.15 -4.32 12.26
CA LEU A 73 -13.66 -2.94 12.39
C LEU A 73 -13.18 -2.23 13.66
N SER A 74 -12.30 -2.86 14.44
CA SER A 74 -11.76 -2.25 15.67
C SER A 74 -10.76 -1.15 15.32
N MET A 75 -10.72 -0.10 16.13
CA MET A 75 -9.66 0.90 16.02
C MET A 75 -8.34 0.34 16.57
N PRO A 76 -7.19 0.64 15.93
CA PRO A 76 -5.90 0.16 16.39
C PRO A 76 -5.56 0.79 17.74
N THR A 77 -5.39 -0.03 18.77
CA THR A 77 -5.01 0.43 20.13
C THR A 77 -3.50 0.44 20.34
N ASP A 78 -2.78 -0.36 19.57
CA ASP A 78 -1.34 -0.51 19.62
C ASP A 78 -0.77 -0.63 18.19
N LEU A 79 0.43 -0.10 17.97
CA LEU A 79 1.31 -0.61 16.91
C LEU A 79 2.18 -1.71 17.50
N SER A 80 1.93 -2.95 17.10
CA SER A 80 2.76 -4.08 17.50
C SER A 80 4.01 -4.12 16.63
N LEU A 81 5.19 -4.07 17.26
CA LEU A 81 6.46 -4.27 16.57
C LEU A 81 7.10 -5.54 17.13
N ASN A 82 7.45 -6.43 16.20
CA ASN A 82 7.92 -7.77 16.48
C ASN A 82 8.84 -7.90 17.72
N LYS A 83 8.52 -8.83 18.65
CA LYS A 83 9.29 -9.31 19.83
C LYS A 83 9.92 -8.27 20.79
N LYS A 84 9.77 -6.96 20.59
CA LYS A 84 10.43 -5.91 21.42
C LYS A 84 9.46 -4.98 22.16
N GLY A 85 8.15 -5.19 22.03
CA GLY A 85 7.11 -4.46 22.77
C GLY A 85 6.05 -3.85 21.85
N LYS A 86 4.99 -3.32 22.46
CA LYS A 86 3.90 -2.63 21.75
C LYS A 86 4.04 -1.12 21.95
N ILE A 87 3.94 -0.34 20.88
CA ILE A 87 3.81 1.11 20.98
C ILE A 87 2.32 1.41 21.15
N LYS A 88 1.93 1.81 22.37
CA LYS A 88 0.54 2.17 22.66
C LYS A 88 0.14 3.43 21.91
N VAL A 89 -1.00 3.38 21.25
CA VAL A 89 -1.59 4.59 20.68
C VAL A 89 -2.41 5.27 21.78
N GLN A 90 -1.88 6.36 22.31
CA GLN A 90 -2.61 7.11 23.34
C GLN A 90 -3.87 7.72 22.72
N SER A 91 -5.00 7.68 23.45
CA SER A 91 -6.33 8.23 23.10
C SER A 91 -7.30 7.39 22.24
N VAL A 92 -7.17 6.06 22.20
CA VAL A 92 -8.15 5.21 21.50
C VAL A 92 -9.25 4.77 22.46
N ASP A 93 -10.50 5.10 22.13
CA ASP A 93 -11.66 4.51 22.78
C ASP A 93 -11.73 3.02 22.39
N PRO A 94 -11.66 2.08 23.35
CA PRO A 94 -11.74 0.65 23.05
C PRO A 94 -13.13 0.22 22.54
N GLN A 95 -14.15 1.09 22.66
CA GLN A 95 -15.52 0.86 22.20
C GLN A 95 -15.98 2.03 21.31
N PRO A 96 -15.35 2.23 20.14
CA PRO A 96 -15.59 3.40 19.31
C PRO A 96 -17.06 3.47 18.87
N GLN A 97 -17.69 4.61 19.13
CA GLN A 97 -19.06 4.87 18.68
C GLN A 97 -19.13 5.02 17.16
N CYS A 98 -20.33 4.88 16.60
CA CYS A 98 -20.55 5.14 15.19
C CYS A 98 -20.09 6.54 14.77
N GLY A 99 -19.33 6.62 13.68
CA GLY A 99 -18.73 7.86 13.21
C GLY A 99 -17.45 8.28 13.95
N ALA A 100 -16.94 7.44 14.87
CA ALA A 100 -15.67 7.68 15.52
C ALA A 100 -14.56 7.82 14.47
N LYS A 101 -13.66 8.78 14.72
CA LYS A 101 -12.52 9.09 13.87
C LYS A 101 -11.26 9.06 14.70
N MET A 102 -10.19 8.59 14.07
CA MET A 102 -8.84 8.65 14.59
C MET A 102 -7.98 9.32 13.53
N ASP A 103 -7.21 10.32 13.92
CA ASP A 103 -6.17 10.93 13.08
C ASP A 103 -4.99 11.22 14.01
N THR A 104 -4.01 10.33 13.97
CA THR A 104 -2.86 10.39 14.87
C THR A 104 -1.56 10.16 14.12
N THR A 105 -0.49 10.65 14.71
CA THR A 105 0.87 10.45 14.22
C THR A 105 1.68 9.78 15.32
N ILE A 106 2.37 8.71 14.96
CA ILE A 106 3.21 7.93 15.86
C ILE A 106 4.64 8.13 15.39
N ALA A 107 5.49 8.60 16.30
CA ALA A 107 6.91 8.74 16.08
C ALA A 107 7.64 7.98 17.18
N PHE A 108 8.57 7.11 16.78
CA PHE A 108 9.37 6.32 17.69
C PHE A 108 10.79 6.24 17.16
N ASN A 109 11.76 6.50 18.02
CA ASN A 109 13.16 6.27 17.76
C ASN A 109 13.70 5.38 18.89
N LEU A 110 14.51 4.41 18.51
CA LEU A 110 15.26 3.56 19.41
C LEU A 110 16.69 3.43 18.94
N ASP A 111 17.57 4.09 19.66
CA ASP A 111 19.02 3.98 19.50
C ASP A 111 19.56 3.00 20.57
N GLN A 112 19.62 1.70 20.26
CA GLN A 112 20.13 0.69 21.20
C GLN A 112 21.67 0.66 21.24
N SER A 113 22.36 1.10 20.18
CA SER A 113 23.82 1.24 20.10
C SER A 113 24.24 2.10 18.91
N ASP A 114 25.54 2.37 18.77
CA ASP A 114 26.12 3.09 17.62
C ASP A 114 25.78 2.45 16.26
N THR A 115 25.51 1.14 16.24
CA THR A 115 25.28 0.37 15.01
C THR A 115 23.86 -0.16 14.86
N SER A 116 23.01 -0.04 15.89
CA SER A 116 21.65 -0.57 15.89
C SER A 116 20.64 0.52 16.21
N LYS A 117 19.90 0.94 15.18
CA LYS A 117 18.94 2.06 15.25
C LYS A 117 17.63 1.65 14.59
N ILE A 118 16.52 2.10 15.17
CA ILE A 118 15.19 1.95 14.60
C ILE A 118 14.49 3.31 14.68
N ASP A 119 14.05 3.82 13.53
CA ASP A 119 13.21 5.00 13.43
C ASP A 119 11.90 4.62 12.75
N ILE A 120 10.79 4.99 13.37
CA ILE A 120 9.45 4.73 12.88
C ILE A 120 8.67 6.03 12.92
N TRP A 121 8.07 6.35 11.79
CA TRP A 121 7.07 7.38 11.65
C TRP A 121 5.84 6.77 10.99
N ALA A 122 4.68 6.91 11.61
CA ALA A 122 3.42 6.47 11.03
C ALA A 122 2.36 7.55 11.19
N LYS A 123 1.52 7.72 10.18
CA LYS A 123 0.27 8.46 10.28
C LYS A 123 -0.88 7.47 10.08
N VAL A 124 -1.81 7.48 11.03
CA VAL A 124 -2.90 6.52 11.16
C VAL A 124 -4.19 7.31 11.12
N LYS A 125 -5.02 7.07 10.09
CA LYS A 125 -6.29 7.78 9.94
C LYS A 125 -7.44 6.80 9.68
N TYR A 126 -8.35 6.71 10.65
CA TYR A 126 -9.46 5.76 10.63
C TYR A 126 -10.79 6.49 10.75
N GLU A 127 -11.80 5.99 10.05
CA GLU A 127 -13.18 6.42 10.21
C GLU A 127 -14.11 5.19 10.25
N LEU A 128 -14.77 5.00 11.38
CA LEU A 128 -15.76 3.94 11.59
C LEU A 128 -17.11 4.36 11.04
N THR A 129 -17.63 3.59 10.10
CA THR A 129 -18.94 3.77 9.49
C THR A 129 -19.93 2.74 10.02
N CYS A 130 -21.18 3.15 10.13
CA CYS A 130 -22.27 2.30 10.62
C CYS A 130 -23.46 2.30 9.68
N THR A 131 -24.20 1.20 9.71
CA THR A 131 -25.50 1.06 9.06
C THR A 131 -26.53 0.80 10.16
N ASN A 132 -27.56 1.64 10.25
CA ASN A 132 -28.60 1.53 11.29
C ASN A 132 -28.05 1.51 12.73
N GLY A 133 -26.99 2.28 13.00
CA GLY A 133 -26.36 2.34 14.34
C GLY A 133 -25.44 1.15 14.67
N VAL A 134 -25.21 0.25 13.71
CA VAL A 134 -24.33 -0.92 13.86
C VAL A 134 -23.05 -0.72 13.05
N PRO A 135 -21.84 -0.92 13.62
CA PRO A 135 -20.58 -0.91 12.89
C PRO A 135 -20.63 -1.79 11.63
N SER A 136 -20.35 -1.18 10.48
CA SER A 136 -20.49 -1.84 9.18
C SER A 136 -19.29 -1.65 8.26
N GLY A 137 -18.35 -0.76 8.57
CA GLY A 137 -17.15 -0.57 7.76
C GLY A 137 -16.17 0.41 8.37
N VAL A 138 -14.93 0.37 7.90
CA VAL A 138 -13.85 1.27 8.29
C VAL A 138 -13.18 1.80 7.04
N THR A 139 -12.89 3.10 6.99
CA THR A 139 -11.92 3.64 6.03
C THR A 139 -10.61 3.88 6.75
N ALA A 140 -9.53 3.30 6.24
CA ALA A 140 -8.17 3.46 6.77
C ALA A 140 -7.29 4.18 5.75
N ASN A 141 -6.64 5.25 6.16
CA ASN A 141 -5.70 6.04 5.37
C ASN A 141 -4.39 6.14 6.13
N ASP A 142 -3.55 5.13 5.96
CA ASP A 142 -2.36 4.95 6.78
C ASP A 142 -1.10 5.19 5.96
N SER A 143 -0.07 5.66 6.63
CA SER A 143 1.27 5.72 6.06
C SER A 143 2.29 5.37 7.10
N LEU A 144 3.32 4.66 6.67
CA LEU A 144 4.43 4.19 7.50
C LEU A 144 5.73 4.52 6.78
N ASN A 145 6.71 4.97 7.55
CA ASN A 145 8.10 5.07 7.17
C ASN A 145 8.93 4.50 8.32
N MET A 146 9.62 3.41 8.05
CA MET A 146 10.48 2.73 9.00
C MET A 146 11.89 2.65 8.42
N THR A 147 12.88 3.05 9.21
CA THR A 147 14.29 2.80 8.91
C THR A 147 14.92 1.99 10.02
N MET A 148 15.66 0.96 9.65
CA MET A 148 16.42 0.14 10.58
C MET A 148 17.87 0.07 10.14
N ALA A 149 18.79 0.21 11.08
CA ALA A 149 20.19 -0.07 10.89
C ALA A 149 20.62 -1.17 11.86
N GLY A 150 21.43 -2.10 11.39
CA GLY A 150 22.07 -3.12 12.20
C GLY A 150 23.53 -3.29 11.80
N SER A 151 24.24 -4.21 12.45
CA SER A 151 25.63 -4.50 12.12
C SER A 151 25.75 -5.07 10.70
N GLY A 152 26.14 -4.22 9.75
CA GLY A 152 26.40 -4.60 8.36
C GLY A 152 25.22 -4.49 7.40
N PHE A 153 24.08 -3.92 7.82
CA PHE A 153 22.97 -3.64 6.91
C PHE A 153 22.14 -2.42 7.31
N THR A 154 21.42 -1.87 6.34
CA THR A 154 20.36 -0.87 6.53
C THR A 154 19.12 -1.31 5.79
N MET A 155 17.96 -1.07 6.37
CA MET A 155 16.66 -1.34 5.80
C MET A 155 15.81 -0.07 5.82
N VAL A 156 15.07 0.16 4.75
CA VAL A 156 14.03 1.18 4.67
C VAL A 156 12.76 0.51 4.19
N LEU A 157 11.67 0.71 4.93
CA LEU A 157 10.33 0.28 4.56
C LEU A 157 9.44 1.52 4.55
N LYS A 158 8.65 1.67 3.49
CA LYS A 158 7.59 2.68 3.43
C LYS A 158 6.32 2.02 2.96
N MET A 159 5.21 2.38 3.59
CA MET A 159 3.90 1.88 3.19
C MET A 159 2.91 3.04 3.18
N GLY A 160 1.99 3.02 2.23
CA GLY A 160 0.84 3.91 2.16
C GLY A 160 -0.38 3.09 1.80
N GLU A 161 -1.44 3.23 2.56
CA GLU A 161 -2.65 2.44 2.46
C GLU A 161 -3.84 3.38 2.40
N ASN A 162 -4.76 3.14 1.45
CA ASN A 162 -6.08 3.76 1.44
C ASN A 162 -7.09 2.65 1.23
N LEU A 163 -7.60 2.12 2.33
CA LEU A 163 -8.40 0.92 2.36
C LEU A 163 -9.81 1.23 2.83
N ILE A 164 -10.77 0.55 2.22
CA ILE A 164 -12.17 0.56 2.64
C ILE A 164 -12.53 -0.86 3.04
N LEU A 165 -12.75 -1.08 4.33
CA LEU A 165 -13.25 -2.32 4.90
C LEU A 165 -14.75 -2.25 5.09
N ARG A 166 -15.43 -3.36 4.81
CA ARG A 166 -16.88 -3.51 5.00
C ARG A 166 -17.17 -4.85 5.64
N SER A 167 -18.04 -4.86 6.65
CA SER A 167 -18.59 -6.12 7.17
C SER A 167 -19.53 -6.72 6.14
N LEU A 168 -19.34 -8.02 5.89
CA LEU A 168 -20.24 -8.81 5.06
C LEU A 168 -21.53 -9.18 5.81
N ASN A 169 -21.52 -9.09 7.14
CA ASN A 169 -22.70 -9.33 7.97
C ASN A 169 -22.69 -8.40 9.22
N PRO A 170 -23.07 -7.12 9.07
CA PRO A 170 -23.04 -6.15 10.17
C PRO A 170 -23.88 -6.59 11.36
N GLY A 171 -23.33 -6.46 12.57
CA GLY A 171 -24.01 -6.81 13.83
C GLY A 171 -23.88 -8.27 14.25
N VAL A 172 -23.25 -9.11 13.43
CA VAL A 172 -22.88 -10.48 13.81
C VAL A 172 -21.46 -10.48 14.37
N GLU A 173 -21.29 -11.10 15.54
CA GLU A 173 -19.98 -11.30 16.15
C GLU A 173 -19.07 -12.10 15.20
N HIS A 174 -17.81 -11.70 15.09
CA HIS A 174 -16.84 -12.32 14.18
C HIS A 174 -17.26 -12.36 12.70
N ALA A 175 -18.05 -11.39 12.25
CA ALA A 175 -18.38 -11.27 10.83
C ALA A 175 -17.12 -11.25 9.95
N GLN A 176 -17.23 -11.86 8.77
CA GLN A 176 -16.23 -11.69 7.74
C GLN A 176 -16.26 -10.26 7.19
N TYR A 177 -15.12 -9.79 6.72
CA TYR A 177 -14.99 -8.47 6.12
C TYR A 177 -14.50 -8.59 4.68
N SER A 178 -14.90 -7.64 3.85
CA SER A 178 -14.27 -7.42 2.55
C SER A 178 -13.52 -6.11 2.56
N PHE A 179 -12.36 -6.06 1.91
CA PHE A 179 -11.65 -4.80 1.71
C PHE A 179 -11.25 -4.56 0.26
N ASP A 180 -11.21 -3.27 -0.08
CA ASP A 180 -10.80 -2.73 -1.36
C ASP A 180 -9.84 -1.56 -1.13
N GLY A 181 -8.96 -1.31 -2.10
CA GLY A 181 -8.20 -0.06 -2.17
C GLY A 181 -6.73 -0.23 -2.52
N PRO A 182 -6.05 0.89 -2.81
CA PRO A 182 -4.64 0.86 -3.15
C PRO A 182 -3.74 0.71 -1.92
N VAL A 183 -2.65 -0.02 -2.12
CA VAL A 183 -1.50 -0.06 -1.22
C VAL A 183 -0.22 0.19 -2.00
N ASN A 184 0.59 1.15 -1.54
CA ASN A 184 1.92 1.41 -2.06
C ASN A 184 2.93 0.92 -1.02
N TYR A 185 3.76 -0.03 -1.39
CA TYR A 185 4.80 -0.59 -0.53
C TYR A 185 6.16 -0.38 -1.16
N TYR A 186 7.12 0.09 -0.38
CA TYR A 186 8.50 0.26 -0.77
C TYR A 186 9.37 -0.43 0.27
N ALA A 187 10.32 -1.23 -0.19
CA ALA A 187 11.32 -1.83 0.67
C ALA A 187 12.69 -1.72 0.01
N ARG A 188 13.70 -1.44 0.83
CA ARG A 188 15.10 -1.46 0.43
C ARG A 188 15.94 -2.05 1.53
N VAL A 189 16.81 -2.98 1.18
CA VAL A 189 17.82 -3.55 2.05
C VAL A 189 19.18 -3.36 1.40
N ASN A 190 20.09 -2.69 2.11
CA ASN A 190 21.48 -2.53 1.70
C ASN A 190 22.39 -3.20 2.72
N TYR A 191 23.16 -4.17 2.26
CA TYR A 191 24.26 -4.76 3.02
C TYR A 191 25.54 -3.97 2.78
N THR A 192 26.37 -3.82 3.82
CA THR A 192 27.68 -3.17 3.71
C THR A 192 28.64 -4.00 2.85
N LYS A 193 28.47 -5.33 2.83
CA LYS A 193 29.24 -6.28 2.03
C LYS A 193 28.29 -7.24 1.31
N PRO A 194 27.63 -6.80 0.22
CA PRO A 194 26.67 -7.64 -0.50
C PRO A 194 27.37 -8.82 -1.18
N THR A 195 26.72 -9.97 -1.19
CA THR A 195 27.16 -11.18 -1.89
C THR A 195 26.14 -11.57 -2.95
N THR A 196 26.41 -12.63 -3.72
CA THR A 196 25.43 -13.18 -4.66
C THR A 196 24.19 -13.72 -3.93
N ASP A 197 24.37 -14.30 -2.74
CA ASP A 197 23.28 -14.87 -1.93
C ASP A 197 22.59 -13.82 -1.04
N GLN A 198 23.28 -12.72 -0.76
CA GLN A 198 22.78 -11.57 0.00
C GLN A 198 23.01 -10.26 -0.79
N PRO A 199 22.35 -10.10 -1.95
CA PRO A 199 22.47 -8.88 -2.73
C PRO A 199 21.71 -7.74 -2.06
N ASN A 200 22.06 -6.50 -2.42
CA ASN A 200 21.18 -5.38 -2.12
C ASN A 200 19.87 -5.53 -2.90
N VAL A 201 18.76 -5.18 -2.28
CA VAL A 201 17.44 -5.29 -2.88
C VAL A 201 16.71 -3.97 -2.69
N GLU A 202 16.05 -3.50 -3.73
CA GLU A 202 15.13 -2.36 -3.67
C GLU A 202 13.89 -2.68 -4.49
N GLY A 203 12.71 -2.41 -3.95
CA GLY A 203 11.45 -2.67 -4.64
C GLY A 203 10.40 -1.63 -4.31
N THR A 204 9.64 -1.22 -5.32
CA THR A 204 8.39 -0.49 -5.20
C THR A 204 7.26 -1.35 -5.75
N PHE A 205 6.24 -1.57 -4.95
CA PHE A 205 5.10 -2.42 -5.22
C PHE A 205 3.83 -1.61 -5.05
N ASN A 206 3.02 -1.54 -6.10
CA ASN A 206 1.75 -0.83 -6.07
C ASN A 206 0.66 -1.86 -6.31
N TYR A 207 -0.20 -2.03 -5.32
CA TYR A 207 -1.33 -2.94 -5.34
C TYR A 207 -2.62 -2.13 -5.43
N ASN A 208 -3.61 -2.68 -6.12
CA ASN A 208 -4.99 -2.24 -6.02
C ASN A 208 -5.82 -3.46 -5.66
N PHE A 209 -6.09 -3.63 -4.38
CA PHE A 209 -6.87 -4.73 -3.83
C PHE A 209 -8.35 -4.56 -4.18
N LYS A 210 -8.98 -5.68 -4.52
CA LYS A 210 -10.37 -5.73 -4.91
C LYS A 210 -11.06 -6.93 -4.28
N SER A 211 -12.03 -6.62 -3.43
CA SER A 211 -12.91 -7.57 -2.75
C SER A 211 -12.12 -8.69 -2.06
N ILE A 212 -11.07 -8.31 -1.31
CA ILE A 212 -10.34 -9.27 -0.49
C ILE A 212 -11.22 -9.64 0.70
N VAL A 213 -11.57 -10.91 0.81
CA VAL A 213 -12.38 -11.41 1.91
C VAL A 213 -11.46 -11.90 3.01
N VAL A 214 -11.68 -11.41 4.22
CA VAL A 214 -10.97 -11.79 5.42
C VAL A 214 -11.93 -12.35 6.47
N ASP A 215 -11.45 -13.35 7.21
CA ASP A 215 -12.12 -13.98 8.33
C ASP A 215 -11.19 -13.91 9.55
N PRO A 216 -11.45 -12.99 10.50
CA PRO A 216 -10.56 -12.78 11.64
C PRO A 216 -10.48 -14.00 12.58
N THR A 217 -11.41 -14.95 12.46
CA THR A 217 -11.41 -16.17 13.30
C THR A 217 -10.43 -17.23 12.84
N LYS A 218 -9.89 -17.09 11.63
CA LYS A 218 -8.99 -18.06 11.01
C LYS A 218 -7.54 -17.58 11.06
N ASP A 219 -7.02 -17.29 12.24
CA ASP A 219 -5.58 -17.01 12.38
C ASP A 219 -4.78 -18.33 12.27
N PRO A 220 -3.74 -18.44 11.42
CA PRO A 220 -3.18 -17.39 10.55
C PRO A 220 -3.82 -17.26 9.16
N ASP A 221 -4.59 -18.23 8.69
CA ASP A 221 -5.26 -18.28 7.37
C ASP A 221 -6.42 -17.26 7.14
N PHE A 222 -6.30 -16.02 7.63
CA PHE A 222 -7.41 -15.08 7.71
C PHE A 222 -7.84 -14.55 6.33
N ILE A 223 -6.98 -14.58 5.31
CA ILE A 223 -7.33 -14.19 3.94
C ILE A 223 -7.98 -15.37 3.24
N LEU A 224 -9.24 -15.23 2.84
CA LEU A 224 -10.01 -16.31 2.21
C LEU A 224 -10.02 -16.26 0.69
N SER A 225 -10.16 -15.07 0.11
CA SER A 225 -10.30 -14.90 -1.34
C SER A 225 -10.14 -13.45 -1.76
N GLY A 226 -10.20 -13.21 -3.07
CA GLY A 226 -10.17 -11.87 -3.68
C GLY A 226 -9.07 -11.74 -4.71
N SER A 227 -8.83 -10.50 -5.17
CA SER A 227 -7.80 -10.25 -6.17
C SER A 227 -7.12 -8.90 -5.97
N ALA A 228 -5.93 -8.74 -6.57
CA ALA A 228 -5.29 -7.45 -6.71
C ALA A 228 -4.70 -7.30 -8.11
N ALA A 229 -4.77 -6.09 -8.66
CA ALA A 229 -3.87 -5.70 -9.74
C ALA A 229 -2.56 -5.18 -9.13
N PHE A 230 -1.42 -5.42 -9.77
CA PHE A 230 -0.15 -4.88 -9.29
C PHE A 230 0.71 -4.26 -10.39
N SER A 231 1.54 -3.31 -9.98
CA SER A 231 2.70 -2.81 -10.71
C SER A 231 3.91 -2.79 -9.77
N SER A 232 4.95 -3.54 -10.11
CA SER A 232 6.16 -3.66 -9.30
C SER A 232 7.40 -3.31 -10.13
N LYS A 233 8.34 -2.59 -9.52
CA LYS A 233 9.65 -2.30 -10.10
C LYS A 233 10.73 -2.30 -9.03
N GLY A 234 11.96 -2.62 -9.39
CA GLY A 234 13.04 -2.67 -8.42
C GLY A 234 14.34 -3.25 -8.97
N SER A 235 15.25 -3.59 -8.07
CA SER A 235 16.54 -4.20 -8.35
C SER A 235 16.96 -5.28 -7.36
N ILE A 236 17.64 -6.31 -7.85
CA ILE A 236 18.36 -7.33 -7.08
C ILE A 236 19.82 -7.26 -7.52
N GLY A 237 20.68 -6.72 -6.65
CA GLY A 237 22.06 -6.39 -7.01
C GLY A 237 22.11 -5.40 -8.19
N LYS A 238 22.61 -5.86 -9.33
CA LYS A 238 22.68 -5.06 -10.58
C LYS A 238 21.50 -5.31 -11.52
N ASN A 239 20.72 -6.35 -11.28
CA ASN A 239 19.59 -6.71 -12.14
C ASN A 239 18.36 -5.91 -11.75
N VAL A 240 17.52 -5.57 -12.73
CA VAL A 240 16.32 -4.76 -12.53
C VAL A 240 15.07 -5.49 -12.98
N TRP A 241 13.92 -5.16 -12.38
CA TRP A 241 12.61 -5.61 -12.87
C TRP A 241 11.64 -4.45 -12.97
N ASN A 242 10.68 -4.60 -13.88
CA ASN A 242 9.50 -3.76 -14.00
C ASN A 242 8.37 -4.61 -14.60
N TYR A 243 7.46 -5.08 -13.75
CA TYR A 243 6.39 -5.99 -14.12
C TYR A 243 5.03 -5.48 -13.64
N LYS A 244 4.00 -5.88 -14.38
CA LYS A 244 2.59 -5.69 -14.00
C LYS A 244 1.89 -7.03 -14.09
N GLY A 245 0.81 -7.18 -13.34
CA GLY A 245 0.08 -8.43 -13.30
C GLY A 245 -1.11 -8.40 -12.37
N THR A 246 -1.58 -9.60 -12.06
CA THR A 246 -2.69 -9.83 -11.13
C THR A 246 -2.32 -10.84 -10.08
N ILE A 247 -2.90 -10.69 -8.90
CA ILE A 247 -2.84 -11.64 -7.80
C ILE A 247 -4.26 -12.18 -7.57
N THR A 248 -4.40 -13.49 -7.40
CA THR A 248 -5.64 -14.13 -6.93
C THR A 248 -5.38 -14.81 -5.60
N PHE A 249 -6.12 -14.44 -4.57
CA PHE A 249 -6.02 -15.03 -3.24
C PHE A 249 -6.87 -16.29 -3.16
N LEU A 250 -6.31 -17.38 -2.63
CA LEU A 250 -6.90 -18.71 -2.68
C LEU A 250 -7.35 -19.25 -1.31
N GLY A 251 -7.11 -18.50 -0.23
CA GLY A 251 -7.21 -19.06 1.12
C GLY A 251 -5.94 -19.83 1.50
N GLY A 252 -5.82 -20.20 2.78
CA GLY A 252 -4.76 -21.10 3.23
C GLY A 252 -3.35 -20.53 3.01
N HIS A 253 -3.18 -19.21 3.19
CA HIS A 253 -1.97 -18.45 2.84
C HIS A 253 -1.47 -18.55 1.41
N LYS A 254 -2.32 -18.91 0.43
CA LYS A 254 -1.88 -19.07 -0.95
C LYS A 254 -2.39 -17.98 -1.86
N ALA A 255 -1.54 -17.59 -2.80
CA ALA A 255 -1.92 -16.70 -3.89
C ALA A 255 -1.33 -17.16 -5.22
N LYS A 256 -2.04 -16.85 -6.31
CA LYS A 256 -1.53 -16.98 -7.68
C LYS A 256 -1.10 -15.62 -8.18
N ILE A 257 0.17 -15.48 -8.54
CA ILE A 257 0.75 -14.28 -9.15
C ILE A 257 0.84 -14.53 -10.66
N THR A 258 0.20 -13.69 -11.46
CA THR A 258 0.19 -13.81 -12.93
C THR A 258 0.92 -12.65 -13.59
N ILE A 259 1.99 -12.93 -14.35
CA ILE A 259 2.79 -11.94 -15.10
C ILE A 259 2.86 -12.35 -16.58
N ASP A 260 2.23 -11.55 -17.45
CA ASP A 260 2.02 -11.83 -18.88
C ASP A 260 1.58 -13.28 -19.14
N GLY A 261 0.54 -13.74 -18.42
CA GLY A 261 -0.03 -15.08 -18.56
C GLY A 261 0.74 -16.21 -17.87
N THR A 262 1.96 -15.97 -17.39
CA THR A 262 2.70 -16.96 -16.57
C THR A 262 2.21 -16.90 -15.12
N VAL A 263 1.83 -18.05 -14.55
CA VAL A 263 1.27 -18.15 -13.20
C VAL A 263 2.29 -18.79 -12.25
N TYR A 264 2.50 -18.14 -11.11
CA TYR A 264 3.30 -18.64 -10.00
C TYR A 264 2.43 -18.80 -8.76
N THR A 265 2.68 -19.82 -7.96
CA THR A 265 1.96 -20.00 -6.68
C THR A 265 2.86 -19.54 -5.54
N ALA A 266 2.39 -18.55 -4.79
CA ALA A 266 3.07 -17.98 -3.65
C ALA A 266 2.47 -18.47 -2.34
N ASP A 267 3.33 -18.72 -1.36
CA ASP A 267 2.99 -18.87 0.04
C ASP A 267 3.18 -17.52 0.75
N LEU A 268 2.10 -17.00 1.35
CA LEU A 268 2.02 -15.68 1.96
C LEU A 268 2.44 -15.67 3.43
N MET A 269 2.92 -16.80 3.97
CA MET A 269 3.58 -16.85 5.28
C MET A 269 5.10 -16.76 5.13
N THR A 270 5.63 -17.45 4.12
CA THR A 270 7.07 -17.59 3.89
C THR A 270 7.59 -16.65 2.82
N GLY A 271 6.73 -16.23 1.88
CA GLY A 271 7.13 -15.52 0.67
C GLY A 271 7.72 -16.42 -0.41
N GLU A 272 7.68 -17.75 -0.23
CA GLU A 272 8.17 -18.71 -1.21
C GLU A 272 7.27 -18.79 -2.45
N VAL A 273 7.88 -19.09 -3.61
CA VAL A 273 7.18 -19.12 -4.90
C VAL A 273 7.55 -20.36 -5.72
N ASN A 274 6.53 -21.11 -6.11
CA ASN A 274 6.64 -22.29 -6.96
C ASN A 274 6.27 -21.98 -8.42
#